data_AF-A0A972WUS6-F1
#
_entry.id   AF-A0A972WUS6-F1
#
_cell.length_a   1.000
_cell.length_b   1.000
_cell.length_c   1.000
_cell.angle_alpha   90.00
_cell.angle_beta   90.00
_cell.angle_gamma   90.00
#
_symmetry.space_group_name_H-M   'P 1'
#
loop_
_entity.id
_entity.type
_entity.pdbx_description
1 polymer ?
#
loop_
_entity_poly.entity_id
_entity_poly.type
_entity_poly.pdbx_seq_one_letter_code
_entity_poly.pdbx_strand_id
1 'polypeptide(L)'
;MPVLLNCRDRPSAKLANSTARWVSSFDDGAVNVATSRPVTVREMAEAVGDLIGCPELVELGALPDRPDDPAFLVADVETLVRNIGFRPRIALRQGLSDAVTYWRAGDGAVEHDR
;
A
#
# COMPACT_ATOMS: atom_id res chain seq x y z
N MET A 1 -3.15 -6.00 2.83
CA MET A 1 -2.01 -5.48 3.63
C MET A 1 -1.78 -4.00 3.31
N PRO A 2 -2.45 -3.04 3.98
CA PRO A 2 -2.05 -1.64 3.89
C PRO A 2 -0.70 -1.45 4.60
N VAL A 3 0.18 -0.64 4.03
CA VAL A 3 1.42 -0.21 4.68
C VAL A 3 1.03 0.79 5.78
N LEU A 4 0.91 0.31 7.02
CA LEU A 4 0.86 1.16 8.20
C LEU A 4 2.26 1.71 8.45
N LEU A 5 2.56 2.91 7.94
CA LEU A 5 3.75 3.64 8.35
C LEU A 5 3.50 4.25 9.74
N ASN A 6 3.82 3.48 10.79
CA ASN A 6 3.84 3.97 12.16
C ASN A 6 5.16 4.72 12.41
N CYS A 7 5.23 6.00 12.05
CA CYS A 7 6.37 6.86 12.40
C CYS A 7 6.31 7.19 13.90
N ARG A 8 7.03 6.43 14.73
CA ARG A 8 7.15 6.71 16.18
C ARG A 8 8.46 7.39 16.59
N ASP A 9 9.36 7.68 15.65
CA ASP A 9 10.70 8.19 15.98
C ASP A 9 10.96 9.61 15.49
N ARG A 10 11.52 10.42 16.41
CA ARG A 10 12.05 11.77 16.14
C ARG A 10 13.23 11.69 15.16
N PRO A 11 13.26 12.44 14.05
CA PRO A 11 14.43 12.42 13.18
C PRO A 11 15.47 13.44 13.66
N SER A 12 16.59 12.97 14.21
CA SER A 12 17.84 13.71 14.12
C SER A 12 18.41 13.55 12.70
N ALA A 13 18.09 14.56 11.88
CA ALA A 13 18.82 15.03 10.71
C ALA A 13 19.11 14.10 9.50
N LYS A 14 18.73 14.66 8.34
CA LYS A 14 19.22 14.42 6.96
C LYS A 14 18.69 13.18 6.23
N LEU A 15 17.72 13.43 5.34
CA LEU A 15 17.76 13.10 3.91
C LEU A 15 16.57 13.79 3.22
N ALA A 16 16.86 14.71 2.30
CA ALA A 16 15.87 15.56 1.65
C ALA A 16 15.34 14.90 0.37
N ASN A 17 14.11 14.38 0.44
CA ASN A 17 13.19 14.28 -0.69
C ASN A 17 11.82 14.83 -0.23
N SER A 18 10.85 14.99 -1.12
CA SER A 18 9.50 15.50 -0.82
C SER A 18 8.83 14.90 0.42
N THR A 19 9.19 13.68 0.83
CA THR A 19 8.84 13.02 2.10
C THR A 19 9.32 13.75 3.37
N ALA A 20 10.47 14.43 3.32
CA ALA A 20 11.09 15.10 4.48
C ALA A 20 10.32 16.33 4.96
N ARG A 21 9.50 16.95 4.10
CA ARG A 21 8.63 18.08 4.49
C ARG A 21 7.39 17.66 5.27
N TRP A 22 7.00 16.38 5.20
CA TRP A 22 5.75 15.86 5.77
C TRP A 22 5.90 15.48 7.24
N VAL A 23 7.04 14.87 7.58
CA VAL A 23 7.34 14.38 8.94
C VAL A 23 7.40 15.50 9.98
N SER A 24 7.72 16.73 9.59
CA SER A 24 7.85 17.87 10.51
C SER A 24 6.53 18.57 10.87
N SER A 25 5.38 18.12 10.34
CA SER A 25 4.07 18.79 10.50
C SER A 25 3.03 17.98 11.29
N PHE A 26 3.41 16.85 11.85
CA PHE A 26 2.51 16.07 12.70
C PHE A 26 2.43 16.71 14.09
N ASP A 27 1.32 17.40 14.37
CA ASP A 27 0.85 17.55 15.76
C ASP A 27 0.56 16.14 16.30
N ASP A 28 1.01 15.84 17.52
CA ASP A 28 1.07 14.51 18.16
C ASP A 28 -0.07 13.53 17.76
N GLY A 29 0.21 12.59 16.85
CA GLY A 29 -0.73 11.53 16.49
C GLY A 29 -0.32 10.70 15.26
N ALA A 30 -0.71 9.41 15.25
CA ALA A 30 -0.56 8.56 14.07
C ALA A 30 -1.57 8.97 12.98
N VAL A 31 -1.13 8.97 11.72
CA VAL A 31 -1.99 9.28 10.57
C VAL A 31 -1.99 8.10 9.60
N ASN A 32 -3.17 7.61 9.25
CA ASN A 32 -3.28 6.57 8.22
C ASN A 32 -2.94 7.14 6.84
N VAL A 33 -2.15 6.40 6.07
CA VAL A 33 -1.80 6.76 4.69
C VAL A 33 -2.50 5.79 3.74
N ALA A 34 -3.45 6.29 2.95
CA ALA A 34 -4.13 5.50 1.94
C ALA A 34 -4.70 6.38 0.80
N THR A 35 -5.20 5.73 -0.25
CA THR A 35 -5.69 6.38 -1.48
C THR A 35 -7.13 6.89 -1.41
N SER A 36 -7.77 6.82 -0.24
CA SER A 36 -9.19 7.14 0.00
C SER A 36 -10.19 6.36 -0.87
N ARG A 37 -9.73 5.32 -1.58
CA ARG A 37 -10.56 4.47 -2.43
C ARG A 37 -10.42 3.02 -1.94
N PRO A 38 -11.47 2.42 -1.38
CA PRO A 38 -11.43 1.02 -1.02
C PRO A 38 -11.28 0.17 -2.29
N VAL A 39 -10.50 -0.91 -2.17
CA VAL A 39 -10.26 -1.88 -3.24
C VAL A 39 -10.36 -3.26 -2.59
N THR A 40 -11.10 -4.17 -3.22
CA THR A 40 -11.24 -5.54 -2.74
C THR A 40 -10.01 -6.38 -3.09
N VAL A 41 -9.79 -7.46 -2.33
CA VAL A 41 -8.75 -8.46 -2.66
C VAL A 41 -9.00 -9.07 -4.04
N ARG A 42 -10.27 -9.28 -4.39
CA ARG A 42 -10.70 -9.75 -5.72
C ARG A 42 -10.21 -8.83 -6.85
N GLU A 43 -10.58 -7.55 -6.80
CA GLU A 43 -10.20 -6.58 -7.83
C GLU A 43 -8.68 -6.47 -7.97
N MET A 44 -7.95 -6.54 -6.87
CA MET A 44 -6.49 -6.54 -6.88
C MET A 44 -5.91 -7.79 -7.53
N ALA A 45 -6.42 -8.99 -7.17
CA ALA A 45 -5.97 -10.25 -7.72
C ALA A 45 -6.26 -10.38 -9.22
N GLU A 46 -7.48 -10.03 -9.64
CA GLU A 46 -7.89 -9.99 -11.05
C GLU A 46 -7.01 -9.02 -11.85
N ALA A 47 -6.78 -7.80 -11.33
CA ALA A 47 -5.91 -6.83 -12.00
C ALA A 47 -4.47 -7.32 -12.17
N VAL A 48 -3.93 -8.04 -11.18
CA VAL A 48 -2.60 -8.65 -11.29
C VAL A 48 -2.60 -9.79 -12.31
N GLY A 49 -3.59 -10.68 -12.28
CA GLY A 49 -3.77 -11.77 -13.25
C GLY A 49 -3.78 -11.27 -14.70
N ASP A 50 -4.55 -10.19 -14.94
CA ASP A 50 -4.59 -9.51 -16.23
C ASP A 50 -3.23 -8.93 -16.63
N LEU A 51 -2.54 -8.25 -15.71
CA LEU A 51 -1.24 -7.62 -15.97
C LEU A 51 -0.13 -8.64 -16.28
N ILE A 52 -0.20 -9.83 -15.69
CA ILE A 52 0.78 -10.90 -15.95
C ILE A 52 0.43 -11.76 -17.15
N GLY A 53 -0.82 -11.69 -17.64
CA GLY A 53 -1.32 -12.46 -18.77
C GLY A 53 -1.79 -13.88 -18.41
N CYS A 54 -2.12 -14.11 -17.14
CA CYS A 54 -2.58 -15.42 -16.63
C CYS A 54 -3.82 -15.25 -15.72
N PRO A 55 -4.92 -14.63 -16.20
CA PRO A 55 -6.13 -14.41 -15.41
C PRO A 55 -6.76 -15.72 -14.92
N GLU A 56 -6.57 -16.82 -15.65
CA GLU A 56 -7.08 -18.15 -15.32
C GLU A 56 -6.49 -18.76 -14.04
N LEU A 57 -5.37 -18.22 -13.55
CA LEU A 57 -4.75 -18.68 -12.29
C LEU A 57 -5.36 -18.03 -11.04
N VAL A 58 -6.27 -17.07 -11.20
CA VAL A 58 -6.92 -16.37 -10.07
C VAL A 58 -8.12 -17.17 -9.58
N GLU A 59 -7.91 -18.01 -8.57
CA GLU A 59 -8.97 -18.80 -7.94
C GLU A 59 -9.48 -18.14 -6.64
N LEU A 60 -10.67 -17.56 -6.71
CA LEU A 60 -11.26 -16.83 -5.59
C LEU A 60 -12.00 -17.78 -4.66
N GLY A 61 -11.66 -17.74 -3.37
CA GLY A 61 -12.19 -18.67 -2.36
C GLY A 61 -11.45 -20.02 -2.29
N ALA A 62 -10.32 -20.17 -3.00
CA ALA A 62 -9.49 -21.38 -2.92
C ALA A 62 -8.85 -21.60 -1.53
N LEU A 63 -8.70 -20.53 -0.75
CA LEU A 63 -8.20 -20.57 0.63
C LEU A 63 -9.32 -20.21 1.60
N PRO A 64 -9.36 -20.85 2.79
CA PRO A 64 -10.28 -20.45 3.84
C PRO A 64 -9.95 -19.04 4.34
N ASP A 65 -10.97 -18.32 4.81
CA ASP A 65 -10.79 -17.04 5.47
C ASP A 65 -9.88 -17.22 6.70
N ARG A 66 -8.94 -16.29 6.88
CA ARG A 66 -8.07 -16.28 8.05
C ARG A 66 -8.86 -15.75 9.25
N PRO A 67 -8.91 -16.47 10.39
CA PRO A 67 -9.72 -16.06 11.54
C PRO A 67 -9.31 -14.70 12.13
N ASP A 68 -8.04 -14.31 11.97
CA ASP A 68 -7.49 -13.05 12.48
C ASP A 68 -7.50 -11.89 11.45
N ASP A 69 -7.98 -12.13 10.22
CA ASP A 69 -8.00 -11.10 9.17
C ASP A 69 -9.40 -10.46 9.07
N PRO A 70 -9.56 -9.15 9.28
CA PRO A 70 -10.87 -8.52 9.18
C PRO A 70 -11.40 -8.59 7.75
N ALA A 71 -12.66 -8.99 7.59
CA ALA A 71 -13.33 -9.08 6.29
C ALA A 71 -13.38 -7.72 5.54
N PHE A 72 -13.27 -6.61 6.26
CA PHE A 72 -13.25 -5.27 5.70
C PHE A 72 -12.33 -4.36 6.51
N LEU A 73 -11.33 -3.77 5.84
CA LEU A 73 -10.40 -2.81 6.43
C LEU A 73 -10.21 -1.63 5.48
N VAL A 74 -10.67 -0.45 5.92
CA VAL A 74 -10.50 0.81 5.18
C VAL A 74 -9.88 1.83 6.10
N ALA A 75 -8.83 2.49 5.62
CA ALA A 75 -8.16 3.54 6.35
C ALA A 75 -9.00 4.82 6.37
N ASP A 76 -9.21 5.37 7.57
CA ASP A 76 -9.68 6.75 7.71
C ASP A 76 -8.53 7.71 7.34
N VAL A 77 -8.73 8.46 6.27
CA VAL A 77 -7.76 9.40 5.70
C VAL A 77 -8.21 10.85 5.81
N GLU A 78 -9.18 11.17 6.67
CA GLU A 78 -9.66 12.54 6.82
C GLU A 78 -8.53 13.51 7.17
N THR A 79 -7.70 13.17 8.18
CA THR A 79 -6.52 13.97 8.56
C THR A 79 -5.54 14.12 7.41
N LEU A 80 -5.23 13.01 6.72
CA LEU A 80 -4.29 12.97 5.60
C LEU A 80 -4.73 13.91 4.46
N VAL A 81 -6.03 13.96 4.18
CA VAL A 81 -6.62 14.77 3.10
C VAL A 81 -6.82 16.22 3.52
N ARG A 82 -7.41 16.48 4.69
CA ARG A 82 -7.82 17.83 5.11
C ARG A 82 -6.67 18.63 5.69
N ASN A 83 -5.89 18.01 6.59
CA ASN A 83 -4.85 18.72 7.32
C ASN A 83 -3.55 18.72 6.54
N ILE A 84 -3.24 17.62 5.84
CA ILE A 84 -1.98 17.46 5.11
C ILE A 84 -2.13 17.69 3.59
N GLY A 85 -3.34 17.71 3.07
CA GLY A 85 -3.58 18.00 1.64
C GLY A 85 -3.11 16.91 0.69
N PHE A 86 -2.88 15.68 1.19
CA PHE A 86 -2.42 14.58 0.33
C PHE A 86 -3.44 14.24 -0.74
N ARG A 87 -2.91 14.01 -1.95
CA ARG A 87 -3.67 13.57 -3.12
C ARG A 87 -2.93 12.41 -3.77
N PRO A 88 -3.49 11.19 -3.80
CA PRO A 88 -2.86 10.08 -4.51
C PRO A 88 -2.78 10.42 -5.99
N ARG A 89 -1.59 10.33 -6.57
CA ARG A 89 -1.33 10.65 -7.99
C ARG A 89 -1.15 9.42 -8.87
N ILE A 90 -0.87 8.27 -8.25
CA ILE A 90 -0.66 7.00 -8.94
C ILE A 90 -1.97 6.22 -8.84
N ALA A 91 -2.53 5.86 -9.99
CA ALA A 91 -3.69 4.98 -10.04
C ALA A 91 -3.29 3.55 -9.65
N LEU A 92 -4.21 2.80 -9.04
CA LEU A 92 -3.95 1.42 -8.60
C LEU A 92 -3.33 0.58 -9.73
N ARG A 93 -3.95 0.58 -10.91
CA ARG A 93 -3.49 -0.23 -12.05
C ARG A 93 -2.07 0.14 -12.51
N GLN A 94 -1.73 1.44 -12.46
CA GLN A 94 -0.38 1.89 -12.77
C GLN A 94 0.61 1.37 -11.73
N GLY A 95 0.31 1.55 -10.43
CA GLY A 95 1.18 1.06 -9.35
C GLY A 95 1.36 -0.46 -9.36
N LEU A 96 0.32 -1.22 -9.68
CA LEU A 96 0.41 -2.67 -9.87
C LEU A 96 1.29 -3.04 -11.08
N SER A 97 1.17 -2.33 -12.19
CA SER A 97 2.02 -2.55 -13.37
C SER A 97 3.50 -2.27 -13.08
N ASP A 98 3.78 -1.20 -12.34
CA ASP A 98 5.13 -0.83 -11.92
C ASP A 98 5.71 -1.91 -10.98
N ALA A 99 4.90 -2.39 -10.02
CA ALA A 99 5.29 -3.47 -9.13
C ALA A 99 5.57 -4.78 -9.89
N VAL A 100 4.71 -5.19 -10.82
CA VAL A 100 4.94 -6.38 -11.67
C VAL A 100 6.25 -6.26 -12.45
N THR A 101 6.53 -5.08 -13.00
CA THR A 101 7.80 -4.81 -13.70
C THR A 101 9.00 -4.98 -12.77
N TYR A 102 8.94 -4.41 -11.57
CA TYR A 102 9.99 -4.53 -10.55
C TYR A 102 10.26 -5.99 -10.17
N TRP A 103 9.21 -6.77 -9.90
CA TRP A 103 9.36 -8.19 -9.55
C TRP A 103 9.91 -9.04 -10.70
N ARG A 104 9.54 -8.73 -11.96
CA ARG A 104 10.08 -9.39 -13.15
C ARG A 104 11.56 -9.09 -13.39
N ALA A 105 12.05 -7.92 -12.96
CA ALA A 105 13.46 -7.55 -13.07
C ALA A 105 14.36 -8.33 -12.09
N GLY A 106 13.79 -9.05 -11.13
CA GLY A 106 14.54 -9.82 -10.12
C GLY A 106 14.92 -9.02 -8.88
N ASP A 107 14.61 -7.72 -8.84
CA ASP A 107 14.96 -6.82 -7.74
C ASP A 107 14.09 -7.04 -6.48
N GLY A 108 13.07 -7.89 -6.57
CA GLY A 108 12.12 -8.16 -5.49
C GLY A 108 12.45 -9.36 -4.61
N ALA A 109 13.49 -10.15 -4.88
CA ALA A 109 13.78 -11.36 -4.09
C ALA A 109 13.99 -11.02 -2.60
N VAL A 110 12.95 -11.23 -1.79
CA VAL A 110 13.05 -11.19 -0.33
C VAL A 110 13.61 -12.54 0.08
N GLU A 111 14.88 -12.55 0.53
CA GLU A 111 15.51 -13.70 1.14
C GLU A 111 14.74 -14.02 2.44
N HIS A 112 13.86 -15.03 2.38
CA HIS A 112 13.17 -15.54 3.55
C HIS A 112 14.14 -16.46 4.31
N ASP A 113 14.88 -15.88 5.26
CA ASP A 113 15.63 -16.66 6.24
C ASP A 113 14.64 -17.55 7.00
N ARG A 114 14.92 -18.85 7.02
CA ARG A 114 14.05 -19.89 7.60
C ARG A 114 14.33 -20.11 9.06
#